data_AF-A0AAE9KHY7-F1
#
_entry.id   AF-A0AAE9KHY7-F1
#
_cell.length_a   1.000
_cell.length_b   1.000
_cell.length_c   1.000
_cell.angle_alpha   90.00
_cell.angle_beta   90.00
_cell.angle_gamma   90.00
#
_symmetry.space_group_name_H-M   'P 1'
#
loop_
_entity.id
_entity.type
_entity.pdbx_description
1 polymer ?
#
loop_
_entity_poly.entity_id
_entity_poly.type
_entity_poly.pdbx_seq_one_letter_code
_entity_poly.pdbx_strand_id
1 'polypeptide(L)'
;MQITFEEYYKKFNFQEFPFQRANAEAEKEQLDSYYVEPINYSIIVNGLKTSSAIVSGERGTGKTALSYKLVKNLKSSDANLVIYITDFASLPLNYTSDDLYKFLIKQISSSFFFNLVSNSTLLWDYSKVDRIKLSRFKNEYTLSSTYKQLSEEIAKIQHHFIKRHSINTFNFFRGILNYGLKAAIQILSDSVSRHFAALPPPEISNEYFKKLNYEIDTGFIQDPQRSSFDDLKEICTLINKSKFKNIYLVLDKIDEDNRLDNDIEKISTFIKPIAQDNRLLINEVNLYTLLFTWSPPFNHIKSEIRTQKLTTETLSWDTTQLKSILEKRLESYSNNKTKISDLFDCTNEKIKLILEMSNNNPRDLWKIIYEIFKQQFKINPNSKLTDNAITEGIDSFVKEFNYYEYYPKKSNARKDSMDIYKYFNHLIQINNLKEDDFKFTKNQLSKDAKTSGTSANNYVVGMERINLIKLVPEKKQGGSLYQVVDPKIKYAIANNLELQSS
;
A
#
# COMPACT_ATOMS: atom_id res chain seq x y z
N MET A 1 7.02 -39.57 -26.38
CA MET A 1 6.54 -38.19 -26.46
C MET A 1 6.98 -37.49 -25.18
N GLN A 2 7.73 -36.39 -25.27
CA GLN A 2 8.24 -35.69 -24.08
C GLN A 2 7.10 -34.86 -23.50
N ILE A 3 6.68 -35.18 -22.27
CA ILE A 3 5.62 -34.46 -21.58
C ILE A 3 6.06 -33.01 -21.31
N THR A 4 5.17 -32.06 -21.52
CA THR A 4 5.38 -30.64 -21.22
C THR A 4 5.14 -30.33 -19.74
N PHE A 5 5.66 -29.21 -19.24
CA PHE A 5 5.43 -28.80 -17.85
C PHE A 5 3.94 -28.54 -17.57
N GLU A 6 3.20 -28.07 -18.57
CA GLU A 6 1.75 -27.89 -18.49
C GLU A 6 0.99 -29.20 -18.33
N GLU A 7 1.29 -30.19 -19.16
CA GLU A 7 0.72 -31.52 -19.02
C GLU A 7 1.10 -32.16 -17.68
N TYR A 8 2.29 -31.86 -17.15
CA TYR A 8 2.71 -32.34 -15.83
C TYR A 8 1.85 -31.76 -14.70
N TYR A 9 1.72 -30.44 -14.58
CA TYR A 9 0.95 -29.87 -13.47
C TYR A 9 -0.56 -30.15 -13.59
N LYS A 10 -1.07 -30.33 -14.82
CA LYS A 10 -2.49 -30.70 -15.05
C LYS A 10 -2.85 -32.08 -14.50
N LYS A 11 -1.88 -32.99 -14.28
CA LYS A 11 -2.11 -34.28 -13.59
C LYS A 11 -2.57 -34.10 -12.14
N PHE A 12 -2.27 -32.95 -11.54
CA PHE A 12 -2.75 -32.57 -10.21
C PHE A 12 -4.05 -31.77 -10.28
N ASN A 13 -4.82 -31.89 -11.37
CA ASN A 13 -6.10 -31.20 -11.61
C ASN A 13 -6.03 -29.66 -11.62
N PHE A 14 -4.84 -29.07 -11.70
CA PHE A 14 -4.72 -27.61 -11.75
C PHE A 14 -5.15 -27.08 -13.12
N GLN A 15 -5.96 -26.01 -13.12
CA GLN A 15 -6.34 -25.29 -14.33
C GLN A 15 -5.19 -24.42 -14.86
N GLU A 16 -4.48 -23.78 -13.93
CA GLU A 16 -3.28 -22.99 -14.15
C GLU A 16 -2.26 -23.34 -13.06
N PHE A 17 -0.98 -23.12 -13.32
CA PHE A 17 0.04 -23.48 -12.33
C PHE A 17 -0.04 -22.59 -11.07
N PRO A 18 -0.32 -23.14 -9.87
CA PRO A 18 -0.61 -22.33 -8.69
C PRO A 18 0.57 -21.50 -8.20
N PHE A 19 1.80 -21.80 -8.59
CA PHE A 19 3.00 -21.18 -8.04
C PHE A 19 3.72 -20.27 -9.04
N GLN A 20 3.10 -19.99 -10.19
CA GLN A 20 3.67 -19.13 -11.23
C GLN A 20 3.86 -17.68 -10.77
N ARG A 21 2.93 -17.18 -9.95
CA ARG A 21 2.92 -15.82 -9.41
C ARG A 21 3.08 -15.90 -7.90
N ALA A 22 3.94 -15.06 -7.33
CA ALA A 22 4.18 -15.01 -5.88
C ALA A 22 3.83 -13.63 -5.27
N ASN A 23 3.21 -12.75 -6.05
CA ASN A 23 2.84 -11.39 -5.66
C ASN A 23 1.33 -11.18 -5.74
N ALA A 24 0.75 -10.64 -4.66
CA ALA A 24 -0.70 -10.46 -4.52
C ALA A 24 -1.32 -9.52 -5.59
N GLU A 25 -0.53 -8.63 -6.18
CA GLU A 25 -0.97 -7.69 -7.22
C GLU A 25 -1.38 -8.41 -8.49
N ALA A 26 -0.58 -9.41 -8.88
CA ALA A 26 -0.80 -10.20 -10.08
C ALA A 26 -1.95 -11.20 -9.88
N GLU A 27 -2.46 -11.36 -8.66
CA GLU A 27 -3.49 -12.35 -8.29
C GLU A 27 -4.74 -11.70 -7.69
N LYS A 28 -4.91 -10.38 -7.84
CA LYS A 28 -5.93 -9.62 -7.13
C LYS A 28 -7.36 -10.18 -7.26
N GLU A 29 -7.71 -10.72 -8.43
CA GLU A 29 -9.03 -11.30 -8.71
C GLU A 29 -9.25 -12.65 -8.00
N GLN A 30 -8.20 -13.46 -7.89
CA GLN A 30 -8.24 -14.78 -7.26
C GLN A 30 -7.91 -14.71 -5.77
N LEU A 31 -7.29 -13.64 -5.28
CA LEU A 31 -6.81 -13.53 -3.90
C LEU A 31 -7.90 -13.86 -2.86
N ASP A 32 -9.14 -13.43 -3.10
CA ASP A 32 -10.26 -13.68 -2.18
C ASP A 32 -10.61 -15.17 -2.02
N SER A 33 -10.36 -16.02 -3.02
CA SER A 33 -10.69 -17.45 -2.94
C SER A 33 -9.76 -18.21 -2.01
N TYR A 34 -8.50 -17.80 -1.90
CA TYR A 34 -7.49 -18.47 -1.06
C TYR A 34 -6.98 -17.62 0.10
N TYR A 35 -7.55 -16.44 0.34
CA TYR A 35 -7.16 -15.60 1.47
C TYR A 35 -7.34 -16.33 2.81
N VAL A 36 -6.30 -16.25 3.64
CA VAL A 36 -6.30 -16.69 5.03
C VAL A 36 -5.88 -15.51 5.87
N GLU A 37 -6.59 -15.32 6.99
CA GLU A 37 -6.27 -14.24 7.92
C GLU A 37 -4.96 -14.56 8.65
N PRO A 38 -3.95 -13.66 8.62
CA PRO A 38 -2.74 -13.80 9.42
C PRO A 38 -3.06 -13.67 10.92
N ILE A 39 -2.16 -14.14 11.79
CA ILE A 39 -2.37 -14.20 13.26
C ILE A 39 -2.90 -12.87 13.82
N ASN A 40 -2.27 -11.76 13.40
CA ASN A 40 -2.53 -10.43 13.95
C ASN A 40 -3.74 -9.73 13.29
N TYR A 41 -4.47 -10.38 12.37
CA TYR A 41 -5.54 -9.75 11.59
C TYR A 41 -6.62 -9.10 12.48
N SER A 42 -7.15 -9.84 13.45
CA SER A 42 -8.22 -9.37 14.32
C SER A 42 -7.79 -8.20 15.20
N ILE A 43 -6.53 -8.17 15.64
CA ILE A 43 -5.94 -7.07 16.40
C ILE A 43 -5.90 -5.81 15.55
N ILE A 44 -5.42 -5.92 14.31
CA ILE A 44 -5.36 -4.80 13.35
C ILE A 44 -6.76 -4.25 13.07
N VAL A 45 -7.73 -5.13 12.76
CA VAL A 45 -9.11 -4.72 12.44
C VAL A 45 -9.80 -4.05 13.63
N ASN A 46 -9.65 -4.60 14.83
CA ASN A 46 -10.26 -4.02 16.02
C ASN A 46 -9.59 -2.70 16.42
N GLY A 47 -8.27 -2.62 16.28
CA GLY A 47 -7.51 -1.40 16.54
C GLY A 47 -7.88 -0.24 15.61
N LEU A 48 -8.17 -0.54 14.33
CA LEU A 48 -8.63 0.44 13.34
C LEU A 48 -10.03 1.01 13.61
N LYS A 49 -10.80 0.44 14.54
CA LYS A 49 -12.08 1.02 14.98
C LYS A 49 -11.87 2.22 15.91
N THR A 50 -10.72 2.30 16.58
CA THR A 50 -10.48 3.28 17.63
C THR A 50 -9.23 4.14 17.40
N SER A 51 -8.30 3.70 16.56
CA SER A 51 -7.01 4.35 16.37
C SER A 51 -6.43 4.15 14.97
N SER A 52 -5.46 4.98 14.60
CA SER A 52 -4.58 4.70 13.47
C SER A 52 -3.70 3.47 13.75
N ALA A 53 -3.26 2.79 12.70
CA ALA A 53 -2.48 1.57 12.80
C ALA A 53 -1.21 1.60 11.94
N ILE A 54 -0.15 0.96 12.43
CA ILE A 54 1.07 0.70 11.69
C ILE A 54 1.26 -0.82 11.62
N VAL A 55 1.30 -1.36 10.40
CA VAL A 55 1.49 -2.78 10.14
C VAL A 55 2.83 -2.95 9.45
N SER A 56 3.79 -3.48 10.21
CA SER A 56 5.11 -3.83 9.68
C SER A 56 5.16 -5.29 9.22
N GLY A 57 6.06 -5.64 8.31
CA GLY A 57 6.34 -7.04 7.98
C GLY A 57 7.45 -7.17 6.95
N GLU A 58 8.12 -8.32 6.90
CA GLU A 58 9.12 -8.59 5.87
C GLU A 58 8.51 -8.62 4.46
N ARG A 59 9.33 -8.53 3.42
CA ARG A 59 8.86 -8.67 2.03
C ARG A 59 8.28 -10.06 1.80
N GLY A 60 7.15 -10.16 1.12
CA GLY A 60 6.48 -11.43 0.88
C GLY A 60 5.53 -11.93 1.99
N THR A 61 5.53 -11.31 3.17
CA THR A 61 4.64 -11.68 4.30
C THR A 61 3.14 -11.44 4.05
N GLY A 62 2.75 -10.92 2.89
CA GLY A 62 1.33 -10.70 2.57
C GLY A 62 0.75 -9.35 2.99
N LYS A 63 1.59 -8.33 3.29
CA LYS A 63 1.14 -6.95 3.60
C LYS A 63 0.16 -6.40 2.57
N THR A 64 0.48 -6.53 1.29
CA THR A 64 -0.39 -6.08 0.17
C THR A 64 -1.68 -6.88 0.06
N ALA A 65 -1.65 -8.18 0.36
CA ALA A 65 -2.86 -8.99 0.39
C ALA A 65 -3.80 -8.55 1.52
N LEU A 66 -3.23 -8.29 2.71
CA LEU A 66 -3.95 -7.73 3.84
C LEU A 66 -4.51 -6.34 3.53
N SER A 67 -3.73 -5.46 2.90
CA SER A 67 -4.19 -4.11 2.54
C SER A 67 -5.37 -4.16 1.56
N TYR A 68 -5.35 -5.03 0.54
CA TYR A 68 -6.49 -5.25 -0.35
C TYR A 68 -7.72 -5.74 0.38
N LYS A 69 -7.58 -6.72 1.28
CA LYS A 69 -8.71 -7.24 2.06
C LYS A 69 -9.31 -6.18 2.96
N LEU A 70 -8.48 -5.41 3.66
CA LEU A 70 -8.94 -4.32 4.54
C LEU A 70 -9.60 -3.20 3.74
N VAL A 71 -9.02 -2.77 2.62
CA VAL A 71 -9.63 -1.74 1.76
C VAL A 71 -10.99 -2.21 1.24
N LYS A 72 -11.11 -3.47 0.80
CA LYS A 72 -12.40 -4.04 0.36
C LYS A 72 -13.43 -4.04 1.49
N ASN A 73 -13.04 -4.50 2.68
CA ASN A 73 -13.92 -4.54 3.85
C ASN A 73 -14.34 -3.13 4.32
N LEU A 74 -13.40 -2.18 4.38
CA LEU A 74 -13.70 -0.80 4.77
C LEU A 74 -14.64 -0.12 3.78
N LYS A 75 -14.48 -0.37 2.47
CA LYS A 75 -15.36 0.16 1.42
C LYS A 75 -16.77 -0.46 1.41
N SER A 76 -16.98 -1.59 2.07
CA SER A 76 -18.32 -2.21 2.16
C SER A 76 -19.33 -1.36 2.96
N SER A 77 -18.85 -0.43 3.80
CA SER A 77 -19.69 0.51 4.53
C SER A 77 -19.77 1.85 3.80
N ASP A 78 -20.98 2.28 3.49
CA ASP A 78 -21.26 3.58 2.88
C ASP A 78 -20.85 4.77 3.74
N ALA A 79 -20.65 4.55 5.04
CA ALA A 79 -20.19 5.57 5.98
C ALA A 79 -18.66 5.79 5.93
N ASN A 80 -17.91 5.02 5.15
CA ASN A 80 -16.46 5.10 5.10
C ASN A 80 -15.98 5.73 3.79
N LEU A 81 -15.14 6.76 3.88
CA LEU A 81 -14.34 7.24 2.75
C LEU A 81 -12.96 6.59 2.84
N VAL A 82 -12.63 5.70 1.90
CA VAL A 82 -11.36 4.95 1.91
C VAL A 82 -10.46 5.45 0.78
N ILE A 83 -9.30 5.98 1.14
CA ILE A 83 -8.25 6.45 0.23
C ILE A 83 -7.08 5.47 0.32
N TYR A 84 -6.82 4.75 -0.76
CA TYR A 84 -5.71 3.80 -0.84
C TYR A 84 -4.58 4.42 -1.67
N ILE A 85 -3.45 4.69 -1.01
CA ILE A 85 -2.30 5.41 -1.56
C ILE A 85 -1.15 4.42 -1.68
N THR A 86 -0.77 4.15 -2.93
CA THR A 86 0.40 3.33 -3.28
C THR A 86 1.46 4.09 -4.07
N ASP A 87 1.16 5.32 -4.48
CA ASP A 87 2.06 6.18 -5.23
C ASP A 87 2.39 7.43 -4.41
N PHE A 88 3.68 7.61 -4.16
CA PHE A 88 4.23 8.71 -3.38
C PHE A 88 5.10 9.65 -4.22
N ALA A 89 5.12 9.50 -5.56
CA ALA A 89 5.98 10.25 -6.46
C ALA A 89 5.83 11.78 -6.29
N SER A 90 4.63 12.26 -5.98
CA SER A 90 4.38 13.70 -5.76
C SER A 90 4.83 14.24 -4.40
N LEU A 91 5.19 13.37 -3.45
CA LEU A 91 5.75 13.77 -2.17
C LEU A 91 7.29 13.81 -2.30
N PRO A 92 7.97 14.92 -1.96
CA PRO A 92 9.43 15.01 -1.98
C PRO A 92 10.08 13.98 -1.04
N LEU A 93 11.32 13.56 -1.30
CA LEU A 93 12.01 12.61 -0.40
C LEU A 93 12.30 13.19 0.99
N ASN A 94 12.65 14.48 1.04
CA ASN A 94 12.90 15.24 2.27
C ASN A 94 11.75 16.22 2.53
N TYR A 95 10.54 15.68 2.68
CA TYR A 95 9.33 16.47 2.84
C TYR A 95 9.16 16.99 4.27
N THR A 96 8.56 18.16 4.41
CA THR A 96 8.14 18.73 5.70
C THR A 96 6.75 18.23 6.10
N SER A 97 6.32 18.50 7.35
CA SER A 97 4.94 18.20 7.75
C SER A 97 3.91 18.90 6.87
N ASP A 98 4.18 20.13 6.43
CA ASP A 98 3.28 20.89 5.55
C ASP A 98 3.16 20.23 4.16
N ASP A 99 4.27 19.71 3.62
CA ASP A 99 4.27 18.94 2.37
C ASP A 99 3.45 17.65 2.51
N LEU A 100 3.55 16.96 3.66
CA LEU A 100 2.74 15.78 3.95
C LEU A 100 1.25 16.13 4.00
N TYR A 101 0.87 17.18 4.74
CA TYR A 101 -0.52 17.59 4.83
C TYR A 101 -1.07 18.00 3.47
N LYS A 102 -0.29 18.76 2.69
CA LYS A 102 -0.63 19.12 1.31
C LYS A 102 -0.91 17.88 0.46
N PHE A 103 -0.03 16.89 0.55
CA PHE A 103 -0.18 15.62 -0.16
C PHE A 103 -1.45 14.87 0.26
N LEU A 104 -1.70 14.74 1.57
CA LEU A 104 -2.87 14.03 2.09
C LEU A 104 -4.18 14.75 1.76
N ILE A 105 -4.23 16.08 1.90
CA ILE A 105 -5.39 16.91 1.53
C ILE A 105 -5.72 16.70 0.06
N LYS A 106 -4.71 16.64 -0.81
CA LYS A 106 -4.89 16.37 -2.24
C LYS A 106 -5.55 15.02 -2.50
N GLN A 107 -5.07 13.96 -1.85
CA GLN A 107 -5.60 12.61 -2.03
C GLN A 107 -7.03 12.49 -1.48
N ILE A 108 -7.28 13.06 -0.30
CA ILE A 108 -8.61 13.09 0.33
C ILE A 108 -9.60 13.86 -0.53
N SER A 109 -9.23 15.08 -0.96
CA SER A 109 -10.07 15.93 -1.78
C SER A 109 -10.42 15.25 -3.10
N SER A 110 -9.43 14.67 -3.78
CA SER A 110 -9.64 13.97 -5.04
C SER A 110 -10.63 12.81 -4.88
N SER A 111 -10.45 11.99 -3.84
CA SER A 111 -11.36 10.87 -3.55
C SER A 111 -12.77 11.34 -3.21
N PHE A 112 -12.91 12.37 -2.38
CA PHE A 112 -14.23 12.91 -2.02
C PHE A 112 -14.95 13.53 -3.23
N PHE A 113 -14.26 14.34 -4.04
CA PHE A 113 -14.86 14.95 -5.22
C PHE A 113 -15.22 13.92 -6.30
N PHE A 114 -14.45 12.85 -6.43
CA PHE A 114 -14.83 11.72 -7.29
C PHE A 114 -16.16 11.09 -6.85
N ASN A 115 -16.35 10.88 -5.54
CA ASN A 115 -17.62 10.40 -4.99
C ASN A 115 -18.78 11.40 -5.18
N LEU A 116 -18.50 12.71 -5.10
CA LEU A 116 -19.49 13.77 -5.35
C LEU A 116 -19.99 13.82 -6.79
N VAL A 117 -19.15 13.48 -7.77
CA VAL A 117 -19.58 13.39 -9.18
C VAL A 117 -20.68 12.34 -9.33
N SER A 118 -20.51 11.18 -8.69
CA SER A 118 -21.47 10.08 -8.72
C SER A 118 -22.70 10.33 -7.84
N ASN A 119 -22.58 11.15 -6.80
CA ASN A 119 -23.70 11.42 -5.90
C ASN A 119 -23.71 12.87 -5.37
N SER A 120 -24.53 13.72 -6.01
CA SER A 120 -24.67 15.12 -5.58
C SER A 120 -25.47 15.33 -4.29
N THR A 121 -26.17 14.30 -3.78
CA THR A 121 -26.95 14.42 -2.52
C THR A 121 -26.06 14.52 -1.29
N LEU A 122 -24.77 14.16 -1.42
CA LEU A 122 -23.76 14.29 -0.36
C LEU A 122 -23.61 15.72 0.19
N LEU A 123 -24.06 16.74 -0.55
CA LEU A 123 -23.99 18.15 -0.15
C LEU A 123 -25.27 18.68 0.49
N TRP A 124 -26.31 17.87 0.70
CA TRP A 124 -27.61 18.37 1.20
C TRP A 124 -27.49 19.09 2.54
N ASP A 125 -26.68 18.59 3.47
CA ASP A 125 -26.50 19.18 4.80
C ASP A 125 -25.48 20.33 4.84
N TYR A 126 -24.92 20.72 3.70
CA TYR A 126 -23.87 21.75 3.64
C TYR A 126 -24.44 23.15 3.53
N SER A 127 -24.01 24.03 4.45
CA SER A 127 -24.31 25.46 4.41
C SER A 127 -23.62 26.15 3.21
N LYS A 128 -24.02 27.39 2.92
CA LYS A 128 -23.35 28.21 1.88
C LYS A 128 -21.85 28.38 2.18
N VAL A 129 -21.50 28.61 3.45
CA VAL A 129 -20.10 28.77 3.89
C VAL A 129 -19.32 27.47 3.70
N ASP A 130 -19.90 26.32 4.06
CA ASP A 130 -19.26 25.01 3.86
C ASP A 130 -18.99 24.72 2.38
N ARG A 131 -19.93 25.08 1.50
CA ARG A 131 -19.79 24.92 0.05
C ARG A 131 -18.69 25.81 -0.53
N ILE A 132 -18.52 27.03 -0.01
CA ILE A 132 -17.41 27.92 -0.40
C ILE A 132 -16.07 27.32 0.05
N LYS A 133 -15.98 26.83 1.29
CA LYS A 133 -14.77 26.16 1.80
C LYS A 133 -14.42 24.91 0.98
N LEU A 134 -15.41 24.06 0.64
CA LEU A 134 -15.19 22.94 -0.27
C LEU A 134 -14.73 23.39 -1.66
N SER A 135 -15.27 24.49 -2.17
CA SER A 135 -14.87 25.05 -3.47
C SER A 135 -13.40 25.47 -3.47
N ARG A 136 -12.90 26.02 -2.35
CA ARG A 136 -11.47 26.31 -2.14
C ARG A 136 -10.63 25.03 -2.27
N PHE A 137 -10.96 23.97 -1.52
CA PHE A 137 -10.23 22.70 -1.62
C PHE A 137 -10.27 22.08 -3.01
N LYS A 138 -11.41 22.21 -3.71
CA LYS A 138 -11.51 21.77 -5.10
C LYS A 138 -10.57 22.54 -6.01
N ASN A 139 -10.57 23.87 -5.92
CA ASN A 139 -9.72 24.75 -6.71
C ASN A 139 -8.23 24.48 -6.48
N GLU A 140 -7.82 24.31 -5.22
CA GLU A 140 -6.42 24.17 -4.84
C GLU A 140 -5.84 22.78 -5.13
N TYR A 141 -6.66 21.71 -5.00
CA TYR A 141 -6.15 20.35 -4.95
C TYR A 141 -6.68 19.40 -6.02
N THR A 142 -7.64 19.81 -6.85
CA THR A 142 -8.10 18.98 -7.97
C THR A 142 -7.52 19.45 -9.31
N LEU A 143 -7.05 18.50 -10.11
CA LEU A 143 -6.60 18.76 -11.47
C LEU A 143 -7.84 18.95 -12.35
N SER A 144 -8.06 20.17 -12.82
CA SER A 144 -9.07 20.50 -13.82
C SER A 144 -8.35 20.96 -15.09
N SER A 145 -8.72 20.37 -16.24
CA SER A 145 -8.05 20.63 -17.52
C SER A 145 -8.24 22.05 -18.05
N THR A 146 -9.25 22.79 -17.56
CA THR A 146 -9.51 24.19 -17.93
C THR A 146 -10.19 24.98 -16.79
N TYR A 147 -9.91 26.29 -16.70
CA TYR A 147 -10.59 27.22 -15.78
C TYR A 147 -12.12 27.18 -15.93
N LYS A 148 -12.61 27.02 -17.16
CA LYS A 148 -14.05 26.92 -17.45
C LYS A 148 -14.68 25.69 -16.79
N GLN A 149 -14.07 24.51 -16.95
CA GLN A 149 -14.53 23.28 -16.31
C GLN A 149 -14.46 23.39 -14.78
N LEU A 150 -13.40 23.96 -14.23
CA LEU A 150 -13.27 24.21 -12.80
C LEU A 150 -14.38 25.12 -12.27
N SER A 151 -14.66 26.21 -12.98
CA SER A 151 -15.73 27.16 -12.62
C SER A 151 -17.11 26.51 -12.66
N GLU A 152 -17.37 25.66 -13.67
CA GLU A 152 -18.62 24.91 -13.78
C GLU A 152 -18.77 23.95 -12.61
N GLU A 153 -17.71 23.23 -12.24
CA GLU A 153 -17.72 22.29 -11.12
C GLU A 153 -17.86 22.96 -9.75
N ILE A 154 -17.19 24.10 -9.54
CA ILE A 154 -17.37 24.93 -8.35
C ILE A 154 -18.83 25.42 -8.26
N ALA A 155 -19.43 25.85 -9.38
CA ALA A 155 -20.83 26.24 -9.42
C ALA A 155 -21.77 25.09 -9.03
N LYS A 156 -21.42 23.84 -9.36
CA LYS A 156 -22.19 22.66 -8.91
C LYS A 156 -22.15 22.45 -7.40
N ILE A 157 -21.06 22.84 -6.74
CA ILE A 157 -20.91 22.75 -5.29
C ILE A 157 -21.66 23.89 -4.60
N GLN A 158 -21.48 25.12 -5.08
CA GLN A 158 -22.05 26.31 -4.43
C GLN A 158 -23.57 26.46 -4.64
N HIS A 159 -24.10 26.03 -5.78
CA HIS A 159 -25.52 26.23 -6.12
C HIS A 159 -26.30 24.92 -6.20
N HIS A 160 -27.46 24.89 -5.54
CA HIS A 160 -28.38 23.75 -5.58
C HIS A 160 -28.93 23.49 -7.00
N PHE A 161 -29.35 22.25 -7.29
CA PHE A 161 -29.84 21.88 -8.64
C PHE A 161 -31.03 22.73 -9.10
N ILE A 162 -31.93 23.11 -8.19
CA ILE A 162 -33.11 23.94 -8.50
C ILE A 162 -32.69 25.33 -8.98
N LYS A 163 -31.72 25.96 -8.31
CA LYS A 163 -31.19 27.28 -8.70
C LYS A 163 -30.46 27.24 -10.04
N ARG A 164 -29.79 26.13 -10.34
CA ARG A 164 -29.16 25.88 -11.65
C ARG A 164 -30.19 25.66 -12.74
N HIS A 165 -31.22 24.87 -12.46
CA HIS A 165 -32.26 24.63 -13.43
C HIS A 165 -33.09 25.89 -13.70
N SER A 166 -33.45 26.67 -12.66
CA SER A 166 -34.23 27.90 -12.83
C SER A 166 -33.48 28.98 -13.62
N ILE A 167 -32.18 29.15 -13.39
CA ILE A 167 -31.34 30.10 -14.15
C ILE A 167 -31.16 29.62 -15.61
N ASN A 168 -30.95 28.32 -15.85
CA ASN A 168 -30.87 27.78 -17.21
C ASN A 168 -32.20 27.90 -17.96
N THR A 169 -33.31 27.61 -17.30
CA THR A 169 -34.67 27.75 -17.85
C THR A 169 -34.98 29.23 -18.13
N PHE A 170 -34.67 30.14 -17.21
CA PHE A 170 -34.79 31.58 -17.45
C PHE A 170 -33.95 32.03 -18.65
N ASN A 171 -32.69 31.61 -18.73
CA ASN A 171 -31.80 31.95 -19.84
C ASN A 171 -32.24 31.34 -21.18
N PHE A 172 -32.88 30.17 -21.17
CA PHE A 172 -33.48 29.55 -22.35
C PHE A 172 -34.70 30.35 -22.83
N PHE A 173 -35.62 30.70 -21.91
CA PHE A 173 -36.79 31.52 -22.23
C PHE A 173 -36.47 33.00 -22.43
N ARG A 174 -35.26 33.47 -22.08
CA ARG A 174 -34.80 34.86 -22.24
C ARG A 174 -34.97 35.37 -23.67
N GLY A 175 -34.66 34.53 -24.66
CA GLY A 175 -34.82 34.90 -26.07
C GLY A 175 -36.27 35.18 -26.43
N ILE A 176 -37.19 34.33 -25.96
CA ILE A 176 -38.63 34.47 -26.15
C ILE A 176 -39.17 35.69 -25.41
N LEU A 177 -38.73 35.92 -24.17
CA LEU A 177 -39.13 37.07 -23.35
C LEU A 177 -38.63 38.40 -23.95
N ASN A 178 -37.37 38.47 -24.39
CA ASN A 178 -36.84 39.65 -25.07
C ASN A 178 -37.55 39.92 -26.40
N TYR A 179 -37.87 38.88 -27.16
CA TYR A 179 -38.61 39.00 -28.41
C TYR A 179 -40.05 39.47 -28.18
N GLY A 180 -40.77 38.86 -27.24
CA GLY A 180 -42.14 39.24 -26.88
C GLY A 180 -42.24 40.67 -26.35
N LEU A 181 -41.27 41.08 -25.52
CA LEU A 181 -41.23 42.46 -24.99
C LEU A 181 -40.88 43.47 -26.10
N LYS A 182 -39.97 43.12 -27.02
CA LYS A 182 -39.68 43.93 -28.22
C LYS A 182 -40.92 44.08 -29.11
N ALA A 183 -41.64 42.99 -29.36
CA ALA A 183 -42.87 43.01 -30.15
C ALA A 183 -43.98 43.85 -29.47
N ALA A 184 -44.14 43.74 -28.16
CA ALA A 184 -45.10 44.54 -27.41
C ALA A 184 -44.75 46.04 -27.43
N ILE A 185 -43.48 46.40 -27.22
CA ILE A 185 -43.00 47.78 -27.31
C ILE A 185 -43.19 48.33 -28.73
N GLN A 186 -42.94 47.52 -29.76
CA GLN A 186 -43.14 47.91 -31.15
C GLN A 186 -44.62 48.11 -31.48
N ILE A 187 -45.52 47.24 -31.02
CA ILE A 187 -46.97 47.41 -31.19
C ILE A 187 -47.47 48.67 -30.47
N LEU A 188 -47.00 48.92 -29.24
CA LEU A 188 -47.34 50.11 -28.47
C LEU A 188 -46.79 51.37 -29.15
N SER A 189 -45.54 51.34 -29.61
CA SER A 189 -44.91 52.41 -30.37
C SER A 189 -45.65 52.69 -31.68
N ASP A 190 -46.00 51.66 -32.45
CA ASP A 190 -46.74 51.79 -33.71
C ASP A 190 -48.17 52.30 -33.49
N SER A 191 -48.78 51.99 -32.35
CA SER A 191 -50.12 52.47 -31.99
C SER A 191 -50.08 53.93 -31.52
N VAL A 192 -49.06 54.32 -30.75
CA VAL A 192 -48.86 55.69 -30.25
C VAL A 192 -48.41 56.62 -31.38
N SER A 193 -47.46 56.22 -32.22
CA SER A 193 -46.98 57.00 -33.36
C SER A 193 -48.04 57.22 -34.44
N ARG A 194 -48.97 56.26 -34.60
CA ARG A 194 -50.17 56.44 -35.46
C ARG A 194 -51.16 57.49 -34.91
N HIS A 195 -51.24 57.66 -33.60
CA HIS A 195 -52.11 58.67 -32.98
C HIS A 195 -51.41 60.02 -32.74
N PHE A 196 -50.08 60.03 -32.63
CA PHE A 196 -49.27 61.21 -32.33
C PHE A 196 -47.99 61.21 -33.18
N ALA A 197 -48.10 61.72 -34.42
CA ALA A 197 -47.01 61.74 -35.40
C ALA A 197 -45.80 62.65 -35.03
N ALA A 198 -45.91 63.44 -33.96
CA ALA A 198 -44.87 64.38 -33.50
C ALA A 198 -43.96 63.83 -32.39
N LEU A 199 -44.20 62.61 -31.90
CA LEU A 199 -43.37 62.00 -30.86
C LEU A 199 -42.24 61.17 -31.48
N PRO A 200 -40.98 61.33 -31.04
CA PRO A 200 -39.88 60.49 -31.50
C PRO A 200 -40.12 59.04 -31.09
N PRO A 201 -39.75 58.06 -31.94
CA PRO A 201 -39.89 56.65 -31.58
C PRO A 201 -39.03 56.32 -30.35
N PRO A 202 -39.53 55.49 -29.42
CA PRO A 202 -38.77 55.08 -28.25
C PRO A 202 -37.52 54.29 -28.65
N GLU A 203 -36.41 54.47 -27.92
CA GLU A 203 -35.20 53.68 -28.12
C GLU A 203 -35.45 52.20 -27.83
N ILE A 204 -35.38 51.37 -28.87
CA ILE A 204 -35.58 49.92 -28.77
C ILE A 204 -34.24 49.29 -28.40
N SER A 205 -34.08 48.87 -27.15
CA SER A 205 -32.95 48.05 -26.71
C SER A 205 -33.04 46.64 -27.32
N ASN A 206 -31.90 46.06 -27.68
CA ASN A 206 -31.84 44.67 -28.15
C ASN A 206 -31.88 43.64 -27.01
N GLU A 207 -31.67 44.06 -25.75
CA GLU A 207 -31.69 43.15 -24.59
C GLU A 207 -32.32 43.85 -23.37
N TYR A 208 -33.57 43.50 -23.06
CA TYR A 208 -34.29 44.00 -21.88
C TYR A 208 -34.07 43.09 -20.66
N PHE A 209 -34.09 41.78 -20.86
CA PHE A 209 -33.74 40.77 -19.88
C PHE A 209 -32.27 40.38 -20.02
N LYS A 210 -31.46 40.78 -19.02
CA LYS A 210 -30.04 40.42 -18.93
C LYS A 210 -29.87 38.93 -18.66
N LYS A 211 -28.84 38.33 -19.25
CA LYS A 211 -28.45 36.95 -18.95
C LYS A 211 -28.11 36.84 -17.47
N LEU A 212 -28.75 35.93 -16.77
CA LEU A 212 -28.40 35.63 -15.38
C LEU A 212 -27.19 34.69 -15.41
N ASN A 213 -26.11 35.09 -14.73
CA ASN A 213 -24.97 34.23 -14.49
C ASN A 213 -25.03 33.71 -13.05
N TYR A 214 -24.44 32.54 -12.82
CA TYR A 214 -24.17 32.11 -11.45
C TYR A 214 -23.10 33.01 -10.87
N GLU A 215 -23.42 33.76 -9.82
CA GLU A 215 -22.38 34.34 -8.98
C GLU A 215 -21.65 33.20 -8.28
N ILE A 216 -20.43 32.94 -8.71
CA ILE A 216 -19.52 32.01 -8.06
C ILE A 216 -18.65 32.86 -7.15
N ASP A 217 -18.63 32.52 -5.86
CA ASP A 217 -17.68 33.12 -4.95
C ASP A 217 -16.30 32.54 -5.26
N THR A 218 -15.38 33.39 -5.70
CA THR A 218 -13.98 33.07 -6.01
C THR A 218 -13.02 33.87 -5.11
N GLY A 219 -13.49 34.46 -4.02
CA GLY A 219 -12.66 35.30 -3.13
C GLY A 219 -11.45 34.55 -2.54
N PHE A 220 -11.53 33.23 -2.47
CA PHE A 220 -10.44 32.35 -2.02
C PHE A 220 -9.30 32.17 -3.04
N ILE A 221 -9.42 32.61 -4.30
CA ILE A 221 -8.39 32.42 -5.33
C ILE A 221 -7.16 33.32 -5.09
N GLN A 222 -7.26 34.33 -4.23
CA GLN A 222 -6.25 35.39 -4.10
C GLN A 222 -5.08 35.09 -3.15
N ASP A 223 -5.09 33.99 -2.39
CA ASP A 223 -4.04 33.75 -1.38
C ASP A 223 -3.54 32.30 -1.38
N PRO A 224 -2.34 32.01 -1.93
CA PRO A 224 -1.73 30.70 -1.84
C PRO A 224 -1.25 30.45 -0.41
N GLN A 225 -2.14 29.93 0.44
CA GLN A 225 -1.79 29.58 1.81
C GLN A 225 -0.92 28.31 1.86
N ARG A 226 -0.03 28.26 2.87
CA ARG A 226 0.71 27.06 3.22
C ARG A 226 -0.27 26.05 3.81
N SER A 227 -0.31 24.84 3.24
CA SER A 227 -1.14 23.75 3.75
C SER A 227 -0.68 23.36 5.16
N SER A 228 -1.61 23.39 6.11
CA SER A 228 -1.38 23.08 7.51
C SER A 228 -2.18 21.87 7.97
N PHE A 229 -1.92 21.41 9.19
CA PHE A 229 -2.79 20.40 9.82
C PHE A 229 -4.23 20.91 10.00
N ASP A 230 -4.42 22.22 10.19
CA ASP A 230 -5.76 22.80 10.33
C ASP A 230 -6.56 22.73 9.03
N ASP A 231 -5.91 22.84 7.87
CA ASP A 231 -6.55 22.62 6.57
C ASP A 231 -6.98 21.16 6.40
N LEU A 232 -6.13 20.21 6.83
CA LEU A 232 -6.47 18.79 6.85
C LEU A 232 -7.66 18.53 7.78
N LYS A 233 -7.66 19.13 8.98
CA LYS A 233 -8.77 19.06 9.93
C LYS A 233 -10.06 19.62 9.33
N GLU A 234 -9.97 20.75 8.63
CA GLU A 234 -11.11 21.41 8.01
C GLU A 234 -11.73 20.56 6.91
N ILE A 235 -10.95 20.02 5.97
CA ILE A 235 -11.50 19.15 4.91
C ILE A 235 -12.13 17.88 5.48
N CYS A 236 -11.52 17.25 6.49
CA CYS A 236 -12.10 16.09 7.17
C CYS A 236 -13.43 16.44 7.86
N THR A 237 -13.48 17.58 8.55
CA THR A 237 -14.70 18.07 9.22
C THR A 237 -15.81 18.34 8.21
N LEU A 238 -15.49 18.94 7.07
CA LEU A 238 -16.45 19.14 5.97
C LEU A 238 -16.97 17.78 5.49
N ILE A 239 -16.09 16.84 5.14
CA ILE A 239 -16.47 15.50 4.66
C ILE A 239 -17.39 14.78 5.66
N ASN A 240 -17.14 14.89 6.96
CA ASN A 240 -17.96 14.28 8.01
C ASN A 240 -19.41 14.82 8.09
N LYS A 241 -19.69 15.99 7.51
CA LYS A 241 -21.05 16.52 7.32
C LYS A 241 -21.83 15.79 6.21
N SER A 242 -21.16 15.00 5.39
CA SER A 242 -21.82 14.14 4.40
C SER A 242 -22.22 12.78 5.02
N LYS A 243 -22.50 11.79 4.17
CA LYS A 243 -22.73 10.40 4.62
C LYS A 243 -21.50 9.76 5.26
N PHE A 244 -20.30 10.21 4.88
CA PHE A 244 -19.06 9.66 5.40
C PHE A 244 -18.87 10.08 6.86
N LYS A 245 -18.61 9.13 7.75
CA LYS A 245 -18.36 9.32 9.19
C LYS A 245 -16.92 9.01 9.57
N ASN A 246 -16.25 8.16 8.78
CA ASN A 246 -14.87 7.76 8.96
C ASN A 246 -14.09 7.97 7.66
N ILE A 247 -12.87 8.47 7.78
CA ILE A 247 -11.95 8.67 6.65
C ILE A 247 -10.74 7.77 6.90
N TYR A 248 -10.47 6.83 6.00
CA TYR A 248 -9.35 5.90 6.10
C TYR A 248 -8.29 6.25 5.07
N LEU A 249 -7.07 6.53 5.53
CA LEU A 249 -5.86 6.67 4.71
C LEU A 249 -5.07 5.38 4.79
N VAL A 250 -5.07 4.59 3.73
CA VAL A 250 -4.29 3.35 3.65
C VAL A 250 -3.04 3.61 2.82
N LEU A 251 -1.89 3.68 3.48
CA LEU A 251 -0.57 3.90 2.87
C LEU A 251 0.14 2.56 2.74
N ASP A 252 0.50 2.17 1.52
CA ASP A 252 1.12 0.87 1.23
C ASP A 252 2.19 1.01 0.15
N LYS A 253 3.12 0.06 0.07
CA LYS A 253 4.17 -0.01 -0.97
C LYS A 253 5.16 1.16 -1.00
N ILE A 254 5.38 1.83 0.13
CA ILE A 254 6.42 2.87 0.21
C ILE A 254 7.80 2.29 -0.14
N ASP A 255 8.09 1.05 0.25
CA ASP A 255 9.36 0.40 -0.06
C ASP A 255 9.54 -0.01 -1.53
N GLU A 256 8.52 0.18 -2.36
CA GLU A 256 8.55 -0.04 -3.81
C GLU A 256 8.77 1.27 -4.59
N ASP A 257 8.85 2.43 -3.91
CA ASP A 257 9.20 3.70 -4.54
C ASP A 257 10.65 3.64 -5.06
N ASN A 258 10.80 3.73 -6.38
CA ASN A 258 12.08 3.60 -7.06
C ASN A 258 13.11 4.65 -6.63
N ARG A 259 12.68 5.80 -6.10
CA ARG A 259 13.57 6.87 -5.62
C ARG A 259 14.28 6.50 -4.32
N LEU A 260 13.78 5.50 -3.60
CA LEU A 260 14.33 5.03 -2.32
C LEU A 260 15.35 3.90 -2.49
N ASP A 261 15.53 3.36 -3.70
CA ASP A 261 16.55 2.36 -4.07
C ASP A 261 16.60 1.13 -3.15
N ASN A 262 15.47 0.72 -2.53
CA ASN A 262 15.42 -0.33 -1.51
C ASN A 262 16.36 -0.08 -0.30
N ASP A 263 16.78 1.16 -0.06
CA ASP A 263 17.70 1.51 1.01
C ASP A 263 16.95 1.71 2.35
N ILE A 264 17.33 0.93 3.36
CA ILE A 264 16.71 0.96 4.69
C ILE A 264 16.71 2.37 5.28
N GLU A 265 17.81 3.13 5.17
CA GLU A 265 17.91 4.46 5.81
C GLU A 265 17.07 5.50 5.07
N LYS A 266 17.05 5.44 3.73
CA LYS A 266 16.19 6.31 2.90
C LYS A 266 14.72 6.05 3.21
N ILE A 267 14.31 4.78 3.22
CA ILE A 267 12.92 4.39 3.54
C ILE A 267 12.58 4.82 4.97
N SER A 268 13.47 4.58 5.94
CA SER A 268 13.29 4.99 7.35
C SER A 268 13.04 6.49 7.47
N THR A 269 13.87 7.29 6.81
CA THR A 269 13.76 8.76 6.81
C THR A 269 12.47 9.21 6.14
N PHE A 270 12.06 8.53 5.07
CA PHE A 270 10.82 8.83 4.36
C PHE A 270 9.56 8.48 5.18
N ILE A 271 9.50 7.34 5.88
CA ILE A 271 8.31 6.97 6.66
C ILE A 271 8.22 7.68 8.01
N LYS A 272 9.35 8.16 8.53
CA LYS A 272 9.46 8.73 9.89
C LYS A 272 8.51 9.90 10.14
N PRO A 273 8.42 10.94 9.27
CA PRO A 273 7.51 12.05 9.50
C PRO A 273 6.03 11.62 9.55
N ILE A 274 5.61 10.62 8.76
CA ILE A 274 4.26 10.05 8.85
C ILE A 274 4.05 9.33 10.18
N ALA A 275 4.99 8.46 10.55
CA ALA A 275 4.86 7.58 11.71
C ALA A 275 5.00 8.30 13.07
N GLN A 276 5.63 9.47 13.10
CA GLN A 276 5.79 10.28 14.32
C GLN A 276 4.72 11.36 14.50
N ASP A 277 3.91 11.63 13.48
CA ASP A 277 2.95 12.72 13.50
C ASP A 277 1.72 12.37 14.36
N ASN A 278 1.77 12.76 15.64
CA ASN A 278 0.66 12.55 16.55
C ASN A 278 -0.61 13.31 16.13
N ARG A 279 -0.51 14.45 15.43
CA ARG A 279 -1.69 15.20 14.98
C ARG A 279 -2.41 14.42 13.89
N LEU A 280 -1.66 13.81 12.97
CA LEU A 280 -2.23 12.94 11.94
C LEU A 280 -2.79 11.64 12.53
N LEU A 281 -2.01 10.95 13.37
CA LEU A 281 -2.31 9.60 13.82
C LEU A 281 -3.34 9.55 14.96
N ILE A 282 -3.45 10.61 15.76
CA ILE A 282 -4.34 10.74 16.91
C ILE A 282 -5.08 12.07 16.80
N ASN A 283 -6.28 12.03 16.21
CA ASN A 283 -7.08 13.21 15.94
C ASN A 283 -8.56 13.01 16.33
N GLU A 284 -9.28 14.12 16.38
CA GLU A 284 -10.70 14.17 16.75
C GLU A 284 -11.64 14.24 15.53
N VAL A 285 -11.12 14.06 14.31
CA VAL A 285 -11.88 14.22 13.06
C VAL A 285 -12.16 12.90 12.33
N ASN A 286 -12.12 11.78 13.07
CA ASN A 286 -12.35 10.42 12.55
C ASN A 286 -11.50 10.10 11.31
N LEU A 287 -10.26 10.60 11.30
CA LEU A 287 -9.25 10.28 10.28
C LEU A 287 -8.35 9.16 10.81
N TYR A 288 -8.36 8.01 10.15
CA TYR A 288 -7.61 6.84 10.54
C TYR A 288 -6.54 6.54 9.50
N THR A 289 -5.27 6.58 9.91
CA THR A 289 -4.15 6.24 9.03
C THR A 289 -3.73 4.79 9.28
N LEU A 290 -3.68 4.00 8.22
CA LEU A 290 -3.15 2.64 8.19
C LEU A 290 -1.87 2.64 7.36
N LEU A 291 -0.72 2.56 8.03
CA LEU A 291 0.59 2.54 7.39
C LEU A 291 1.12 1.11 7.29
N PHE A 292 1.22 0.57 6.08
CA PHE A 292 1.98 -0.63 5.81
C PHE A 292 3.44 -0.29 5.52
N THR A 293 4.36 -0.99 6.20
CA THR A 293 5.79 -0.72 6.05
C THR A 293 6.62 -2.00 6.15
N TRP A 294 7.81 -1.95 5.58
CA TRP A 294 8.79 -3.02 5.71
C TRP A 294 9.43 -2.98 7.12
N SER A 295 9.63 -4.15 7.74
CA SER A 295 10.06 -4.24 9.14
C SER A 295 11.44 -3.63 9.44
N PRO A 296 12.50 -3.88 8.66
CA PRO A 296 13.82 -3.29 8.91
C PRO A 296 13.84 -1.75 8.96
N PRO A 297 13.29 -0.99 7.98
CA PRO A 297 13.26 0.46 8.09
C PRO A 297 12.34 0.95 9.22
N PHE A 298 11.24 0.26 9.51
CA PHE A 298 10.41 0.61 10.65
C PHE A 298 11.13 0.42 11.99
N ASN A 299 11.88 -0.67 12.14
CA ASN A 299 12.64 -0.97 13.34
C ASN A 299 13.73 0.09 13.63
N HIS A 300 14.31 0.70 12.59
CA HIS A 300 15.27 1.81 12.74
C HIS A 300 14.67 3.04 13.45
N ILE A 301 13.37 3.29 13.29
CA ILE A 301 12.69 4.48 13.83
C ILE A 301 11.70 4.17 14.96
N LYS A 302 11.48 2.88 15.27
CA LYS A 302 10.46 2.41 16.22
C LYS A 302 10.61 3.01 17.61
N SER A 303 11.85 3.19 18.08
CA SER A 303 12.15 3.81 19.39
C SER A 303 11.72 5.28 19.47
N GLU A 304 11.57 5.94 18.32
CA GLU A 304 11.19 7.34 18.24
C GLU A 304 9.68 7.53 18.01
N ILE A 305 8.90 6.45 17.95
CA ILE A 305 7.45 6.47 17.70
C ILE A 305 6.71 6.13 18.99
N ARG A 306 5.62 6.85 19.27
CA ARG A 306 4.74 6.61 20.43
C ARG A 306 3.78 5.44 20.17
N THR A 307 4.34 4.26 19.97
CA THR A 307 3.62 3.02 19.61
C THR A 307 2.52 2.64 20.60
N GLN A 308 2.62 3.04 21.87
CA GLN A 308 1.61 2.77 22.91
C GLN A 308 0.25 3.46 22.68
N LYS A 309 0.19 4.46 21.78
CA LYS A 309 -1.06 5.16 21.45
C LYS A 309 -1.69 4.69 20.14
N LEU A 310 -1.06 3.73 19.46
CA LEU A 310 -1.41 3.27 18.11
C LEU A 310 -1.52 1.76 18.10
N THR A 311 -2.30 1.23 17.17
CA THR A 311 -2.27 -0.21 16.90
C THR A 311 -1.01 -0.51 16.08
N THR A 312 0.02 -1.09 16.70
CA THR A 312 1.30 -1.38 16.05
C THR A 312 1.54 -2.88 16.02
N GLU A 313 1.42 -3.49 14.84
CA GLU A 313 1.55 -4.94 14.68
C GLU A 313 2.65 -5.29 13.68
N THR A 314 3.32 -6.42 13.91
CA THR A 314 4.18 -7.06 12.91
C THR A 314 3.42 -8.25 12.34
N LEU A 315 3.20 -8.23 11.03
CA LEU A 315 2.50 -9.27 10.31
C LEU A 315 3.25 -10.59 10.47
N SER A 316 2.57 -11.59 11.02
CA SER A 316 3.16 -12.88 11.30
C SER A 316 2.27 -14.03 10.82
N TRP A 317 2.93 -15.14 10.51
CA TRP A 317 2.33 -16.41 10.11
C TRP A 317 2.93 -17.51 10.97
N ASP A 318 2.11 -18.46 11.38
CA ASP A 318 2.60 -19.72 11.92
C ASP A 318 2.55 -20.83 10.85
N THR A 319 3.18 -21.95 11.17
CA THR A 319 3.21 -23.14 10.31
C THR A 319 1.82 -23.67 9.96
N THR A 320 0.85 -23.55 10.87
CA THR A 320 -0.53 -24.02 10.66
C THR A 320 -1.25 -23.13 9.65
N GLN A 321 -1.10 -21.82 9.75
CA GLN A 321 -1.65 -20.84 8.82
C GLN A 321 -0.99 -20.93 7.44
N LEU A 322 0.33 -21.14 7.38
CA LEU A 322 1.04 -21.40 6.13
C LEU A 322 0.54 -22.68 5.44
N LYS A 323 0.29 -23.74 6.20
CA LYS A 323 -0.32 -24.96 5.66
C LYS A 323 -1.73 -24.69 5.16
N SER A 324 -2.52 -23.93 5.92
CA SER A 324 -3.90 -23.56 5.55
C SER A 324 -3.97 -22.73 4.27
N ILE A 325 -3.11 -21.72 4.11
CA ILE A 325 -3.09 -20.90 2.89
C ILE A 325 -2.60 -21.70 1.67
N LEU A 326 -1.65 -22.63 1.86
CA LEU A 326 -1.26 -23.57 0.81
C LEU A 326 -2.43 -24.45 0.38
N GLU A 327 -3.14 -25.07 1.34
CA GLU A 327 -4.31 -25.91 1.06
C GLU A 327 -5.37 -25.14 0.26
N LYS A 328 -5.77 -23.95 0.75
CA LYS A 328 -6.76 -23.12 0.05
C LYS A 328 -6.31 -22.70 -1.35
N ARG A 329 -5.02 -22.42 -1.53
CA ARG A 329 -4.47 -22.07 -2.84
C ARG A 329 -4.58 -23.25 -3.80
N LEU A 330 -4.20 -24.45 -3.36
CA LEU A 330 -4.34 -25.67 -4.17
C LEU A 330 -5.80 -25.94 -4.54
N GLU A 331 -6.71 -25.79 -3.58
CA GLU A 331 -8.16 -25.92 -3.81
C GLU A 331 -8.65 -24.90 -4.84
N SER A 332 -8.26 -23.63 -4.69
CA SER A 332 -8.66 -22.58 -5.64
C SER A 332 -8.20 -22.85 -7.07
N TYR A 333 -6.99 -23.34 -7.26
CA TYR A 333 -6.43 -23.59 -8.59
C TYR A 333 -6.84 -24.96 -9.18
N SER A 334 -7.47 -25.83 -8.39
CA SER A 334 -7.92 -27.17 -8.79
C SER A 334 -9.44 -27.35 -8.79
N ASN A 335 -10.22 -26.30 -8.51
CA ASN A 335 -11.65 -26.38 -8.22
C ASN A 335 -11.97 -27.39 -7.10
N ASN A 336 -11.24 -27.27 -5.99
CA ASN A 336 -11.37 -28.10 -4.78
C ASN A 336 -11.05 -29.60 -4.98
N LYS A 337 -10.27 -29.95 -6.02
CA LYS A 337 -9.94 -31.35 -6.35
C LYS A 337 -8.61 -31.83 -5.78
N THR A 338 -7.77 -30.92 -5.32
CA THR A 338 -6.39 -31.23 -4.95
C THR A 338 -6.04 -30.64 -3.60
N LYS A 339 -5.52 -31.50 -2.71
CA LYS A 339 -5.05 -31.20 -1.37
C LYS A 339 -3.54 -31.38 -1.27
N ILE A 340 -2.91 -30.90 -0.19
CA ILE A 340 -1.47 -31.11 0.04
C ILE A 340 -1.09 -32.61 -0.03
N SER A 341 -1.91 -33.51 0.51
CA SER A 341 -1.67 -34.96 0.46
C SER A 341 -1.66 -35.54 -0.97
N ASP A 342 -2.24 -34.84 -1.93
CA ASP A 342 -2.29 -35.26 -3.32
C ASP A 342 -1.02 -34.85 -4.09
N LEU A 343 -0.30 -33.82 -3.62
CA LEU A 343 0.92 -33.33 -4.25
C LEU A 343 2.14 -34.18 -3.91
N PHE A 344 2.27 -34.54 -2.64
CA PHE A 344 3.51 -35.09 -2.10
C PHE A 344 3.44 -36.60 -1.91
N ASP A 345 4.52 -37.28 -2.28
CA ASP A 345 4.82 -38.67 -1.94
C ASP A 345 6.15 -38.67 -1.18
N CYS A 346 6.10 -38.11 0.04
CA CYS A 346 7.27 -37.75 0.82
C CYS A 346 7.04 -37.94 2.32
N THR A 347 8.12 -37.93 3.08
CA THR A 347 8.05 -38.01 4.55
C THR A 347 7.47 -36.72 5.16
N ASN A 348 6.80 -36.85 6.31
CA ASN A 348 6.33 -35.69 7.08
C ASN A 348 7.48 -34.74 7.46
N GLU A 349 8.71 -35.25 7.60
CA GLU A 349 9.90 -34.46 7.86
C GLU A 349 10.25 -33.53 6.69
N LYS A 350 10.09 -33.98 5.44
CA LYS A 350 10.30 -33.14 4.26
C LYS A 350 9.25 -32.05 4.13
N ILE A 351 7.99 -32.32 4.49
CA ILE A 351 6.96 -31.28 4.55
C ILE A 351 7.30 -30.24 5.62
N LYS A 352 7.76 -30.67 6.80
CA LYS A 352 8.23 -29.76 7.85
C LYS A 352 9.40 -28.91 7.37
N LEU A 353 10.36 -29.51 6.67
CA LEU A 353 11.49 -28.80 6.08
C LEU A 353 11.02 -27.71 5.09
N ILE A 354 10.06 -27.99 4.20
CA ILE A 354 9.49 -26.97 3.28
C ILE A 354 8.94 -25.78 4.08
N LEU A 355 8.16 -26.07 5.13
CA LEU A 355 7.53 -25.04 5.96
C LEU A 355 8.57 -24.24 6.76
N GLU A 356 9.60 -24.90 7.30
CA GLU A 356 10.72 -24.24 7.98
C GLU A 356 11.49 -23.31 7.03
N MET A 357 11.82 -23.81 5.83
CA MET A 357 12.56 -23.06 4.82
C MET A 357 11.80 -21.85 4.27
N SER A 358 10.47 -21.87 4.34
CA SER A 358 9.64 -20.71 3.99
C SER A 358 9.80 -19.55 4.97
N ASN A 359 10.45 -19.74 6.13
CA ASN A 359 10.70 -18.70 7.13
C ASN A 359 9.44 -17.92 7.52
N ASN A 360 8.32 -18.63 7.72
CA ASN A 360 7.01 -18.04 8.01
C ASN A 360 6.56 -16.99 6.96
N ASN A 361 6.96 -17.17 5.70
CA ASN A 361 6.69 -16.25 4.60
C ASN A 361 5.95 -16.96 3.45
N PRO A 362 4.70 -16.56 3.14
CA PRO A 362 3.93 -17.16 2.05
C PRO A 362 4.61 -17.08 0.68
N ARG A 363 5.32 -15.98 0.37
CA ARG A 363 6.02 -15.82 -0.91
C ARG A 363 7.15 -16.84 -1.05
N ASP A 364 7.92 -17.05 0.02
CA ASP A 364 9.00 -18.04 0.01
C ASP A 364 8.42 -19.46 -0.10
N LEU A 365 7.29 -19.74 0.54
CA LEU A 365 6.57 -21.01 0.38
C LEU A 365 6.21 -21.26 -1.10
N TRP A 366 5.68 -20.26 -1.81
CA TRP A 366 5.38 -20.39 -3.24
C TRP A 366 6.63 -20.64 -4.07
N LYS A 367 7.71 -19.89 -3.83
CA LYS A 367 9.00 -20.04 -4.55
C LYS A 367 9.63 -21.42 -4.30
N ILE A 368 9.60 -21.93 -3.07
CA ILE A 368 10.10 -23.25 -2.73
C ILE A 368 9.31 -24.32 -3.49
N ILE A 369 7.97 -24.29 -3.41
CA ILE A 369 7.15 -25.30 -4.08
C ILE A 369 7.31 -25.21 -5.60
N TYR A 370 7.41 -24.00 -6.16
CA TYR A 370 7.72 -23.78 -7.58
C TYR A 370 9.01 -24.51 -7.99
N GLU A 371 10.10 -24.35 -7.24
CA GLU A 371 11.37 -25.02 -7.53
C GLU A 371 11.26 -26.55 -7.37
N ILE A 372 10.51 -27.04 -6.38
CA ILE A 372 10.26 -28.48 -6.19
C ILE A 372 9.52 -29.07 -7.40
N PHE A 373 8.50 -28.38 -7.93
CA PHE A 373 7.81 -28.81 -9.17
C PHE A 373 8.77 -28.83 -10.37
N LYS A 374 9.64 -27.83 -10.51
CA LYS A 374 10.66 -27.80 -11.57
C LYS A 374 11.61 -28.99 -11.48
N GLN A 375 12.09 -29.33 -10.29
CA GLN A 375 13.00 -30.48 -10.13
C GLN A 375 12.26 -31.81 -10.32
N GLN A 376 11.05 -31.97 -9.79
CA GLN A 376 10.27 -33.19 -10.01
C GLN A 376 9.98 -33.41 -11.49
N PHE A 377 9.70 -32.36 -12.26
CA PHE A 377 9.50 -32.46 -13.70
C PHE A 377 10.74 -32.98 -14.44
N LYS A 378 11.95 -32.58 -13.99
CA LYS A 378 13.21 -33.09 -14.56
C LYS A 378 13.52 -34.52 -14.13
N ILE A 379 13.22 -34.88 -12.88
CA ILE A 379 13.49 -36.20 -12.30
C ILE A 379 12.51 -37.24 -12.88
N ASN A 380 11.21 -37.03 -12.68
CA ASN A 380 10.15 -37.91 -13.17
C ASN A 380 8.80 -37.15 -13.23
N PRO A 381 8.35 -36.74 -14.43
CA PRO A 381 7.10 -36.02 -14.61
C PRO A 381 5.85 -36.91 -14.53
N ASN A 382 5.98 -38.21 -14.22
CA ASN A 382 4.86 -39.13 -14.03
C ASN A 382 4.55 -39.41 -12.56
N SER A 383 5.37 -38.94 -11.62
CA SER A 383 5.16 -39.13 -10.19
C SER A 383 4.73 -37.84 -9.48
N LYS A 384 4.22 -38.02 -8.26
CA LYS A 384 4.07 -36.97 -7.25
C LYS A 384 5.43 -36.37 -6.86
N LEU A 385 5.41 -35.32 -6.05
CA LEU A 385 6.62 -34.67 -5.53
C LEU A 385 7.32 -35.59 -4.52
N THR A 386 8.51 -36.06 -4.88
CA THR A 386 9.31 -37.02 -4.10
C THR A 386 10.30 -36.35 -3.15
N ASP A 387 10.81 -37.10 -2.16
CA ASP A 387 11.88 -36.65 -1.25
C ASP A 387 13.12 -36.09 -1.99
N ASN A 388 13.49 -36.69 -3.13
CA ASN A 388 14.62 -36.22 -3.93
C ASN A 388 14.34 -34.85 -4.57
N ALA A 389 13.17 -34.69 -5.20
CA ALA A 389 12.77 -33.42 -5.79
C ALA A 389 12.63 -32.30 -4.75
N ILE A 390 12.18 -32.63 -3.53
CA ILE A 390 12.11 -31.66 -2.43
C ILE A 390 13.51 -31.16 -2.07
N THR A 391 14.46 -32.07 -1.92
CA THR A 391 15.84 -31.73 -1.55
C THR A 391 16.51 -30.89 -2.64
N GLU A 392 16.47 -31.34 -3.89
CA GLU A 392 17.04 -30.58 -5.01
C GLU A 392 16.34 -29.23 -5.24
N GLY A 393 15.02 -29.17 -5.00
CA GLY A 393 14.23 -27.94 -5.11
C GLY A 393 14.61 -26.91 -4.04
N ILE A 394 14.78 -27.35 -2.80
CA ILE A 394 15.25 -26.48 -1.70
C ILE A 394 16.69 -26.02 -1.95
N ASP A 395 17.58 -26.91 -2.38
CA ASP A 395 18.96 -26.55 -2.73
C ASP A 395 19.00 -25.47 -3.82
N SER A 396 18.18 -25.63 -4.85
CA SER A 396 18.06 -24.65 -5.95
C SER A 396 17.51 -23.32 -5.44
N PHE A 397 16.43 -23.36 -4.66
CA PHE A 397 15.83 -22.17 -4.06
C PHE A 397 16.83 -21.40 -3.19
N VAL A 398 17.58 -22.08 -2.32
CA VAL A 398 18.56 -21.45 -1.41
C VAL A 398 19.71 -20.81 -2.19
N LYS A 399 20.22 -21.48 -3.23
CA LYS A 399 21.32 -20.94 -4.06
C LYS A 399 20.89 -19.75 -4.90
N GLU A 400 19.69 -19.80 -5.47
CA GLU A 400 19.16 -18.76 -6.37
C GLU A 400 18.42 -17.64 -5.62
N PHE A 401 18.29 -17.75 -4.29
CA PHE A 401 17.59 -16.74 -3.49
C PHE A 401 18.33 -15.41 -3.52
N ASN A 402 17.63 -14.35 -3.89
CA ASN A 402 18.19 -13.00 -3.81
C ASN A 402 18.18 -12.49 -2.35
N TYR A 403 19.26 -12.76 -1.61
CA TYR A 403 19.38 -12.35 -0.21
C TYR A 403 19.35 -10.84 0.01
N TYR A 404 19.66 -10.02 -1.00
CA TYR A 404 19.52 -8.57 -0.89
C TYR A 404 18.04 -8.12 -0.82
N GLU A 405 17.07 -8.97 -1.15
CA GLU A 405 15.66 -8.68 -0.88
C GLU A 405 15.40 -8.51 0.62
N TYR A 406 16.07 -9.29 1.47
CA TYR A 406 15.84 -9.30 2.93
C TYR A 406 16.93 -8.54 3.68
N TYR A 407 18.15 -8.57 3.14
CA TYR A 407 19.34 -7.97 3.72
C TYR A 407 19.96 -6.96 2.74
N PRO A 408 19.26 -5.87 2.38
CA PRO A 408 19.75 -4.96 1.36
C PRO A 408 21.03 -4.28 1.80
N LYS A 409 21.85 -4.02 0.79
CA LYS A 409 23.07 -3.24 0.92
C LYS A 409 22.73 -1.75 0.83
N LYS A 410 23.44 -0.90 1.57
CA LYS A 410 23.29 0.56 1.42
C LYS A 410 23.59 0.98 -0.01
N SER A 411 22.82 1.93 -0.56
CA SER A 411 22.95 2.36 -1.96
C SER A 411 24.36 2.88 -2.28
N ASN A 412 25.00 3.54 -1.32
CA ASN A 412 26.34 4.13 -1.46
C ASN A 412 27.45 3.26 -0.85
N ALA A 413 27.17 1.98 -0.56
CA ALA A 413 28.15 1.09 0.03
C ALA A 413 29.27 0.77 -0.95
N ARG A 414 30.51 0.88 -0.48
CA ARG A 414 31.69 0.49 -1.25
C ARG A 414 31.63 -1.01 -1.60
N LYS A 415 32.31 -1.42 -2.68
CA LYS A 415 32.35 -2.82 -3.13
C LYS A 415 32.86 -3.78 -2.04
N ASP A 416 33.80 -3.30 -1.22
CA ASP A 416 34.43 -4.02 -0.12
C ASP A 416 33.61 -4.02 1.18
N SER A 417 32.51 -3.26 1.28
CA SER A 417 31.67 -3.26 2.50
C SER A 417 31.15 -4.65 2.84
N MET A 418 30.99 -4.93 4.12
CA MET A 418 30.32 -6.15 4.57
C MET A 418 28.87 -6.17 4.11
N ASP A 419 28.42 -7.36 3.72
CA ASP A 419 27.06 -7.66 3.32
C ASP A 419 26.73 -9.12 3.67
N ILE A 420 25.50 -9.55 3.38
CA ILE A 420 25.02 -10.89 3.70
C ILE A 420 25.92 -12.01 3.17
N TYR A 421 26.40 -11.91 1.92
CA TYR A 421 27.25 -12.93 1.32
C TYR A 421 28.63 -13.00 2.00
N LYS A 422 29.23 -11.85 2.33
CA LYS A 422 30.49 -11.83 3.08
C LYS A 422 30.32 -12.32 4.52
N TYR A 423 29.21 -11.97 5.17
CA TYR A 423 28.89 -12.50 6.49
C TYR A 423 28.72 -14.02 6.46
N PHE A 424 28.00 -14.54 5.47
CA PHE A 424 27.88 -15.97 5.22
C PHE A 424 29.26 -16.64 5.09
N ASN A 425 30.15 -16.08 4.26
CA ASN A 425 31.50 -16.61 4.07
C ASN A 425 32.34 -16.63 5.36
N HIS A 426 32.05 -15.78 6.35
CA HIS A 426 32.67 -15.88 7.67
C HIS A 426 31.98 -16.90 8.58
N LEU A 427 30.65 -17.01 8.51
CA LEU A 427 29.89 -17.98 9.29
C LEU A 427 30.23 -19.43 8.90
N ILE A 428 30.44 -19.72 7.61
CA ILE A 428 30.80 -21.09 7.17
C ILE A 428 32.16 -21.55 7.70
N GLN A 429 33.03 -20.61 8.08
CA GLN A 429 34.37 -20.92 8.59
C GLN A 429 34.35 -21.32 10.07
N ILE A 430 33.25 -21.07 10.79
CA ILE A 430 33.14 -21.38 12.21
C ILE A 430 33.04 -22.90 12.39
N ASN A 431 33.97 -23.46 13.15
CA ASN A 431 34.00 -24.89 13.40
C ASN A 431 32.83 -25.32 14.28
N ASN A 432 32.25 -26.48 13.97
CA ASN A 432 31.15 -27.10 14.69
C ASN A 432 29.87 -26.25 14.78
N LEU A 433 29.70 -25.26 13.89
CA LEU A 433 28.55 -24.35 13.95
C LEU A 433 27.22 -25.10 13.82
N LYS A 434 27.16 -26.13 12.98
CA LYS A 434 25.97 -26.97 12.77
C LYS A 434 25.64 -27.79 14.03
N GLU A 435 26.66 -28.38 14.64
CA GLU A 435 26.58 -29.21 15.83
C GLU A 435 26.18 -28.39 17.07
N ASP A 436 26.58 -27.11 17.11
CA ASP A 436 26.22 -26.15 18.15
C ASP A 436 24.86 -25.44 17.91
N ASP A 437 23.93 -26.03 17.13
CA ASP A 437 22.61 -25.43 16.80
C ASP A 437 22.71 -24.00 16.20
N PHE A 438 23.72 -23.80 15.36
CA PHE A 438 24.05 -22.53 14.73
C PHE A 438 24.31 -21.39 15.74
N LYS A 439 24.76 -21.75 16.94
CA LYS A 439 25.17 -20.82 17.98
C LYS A 439 26.69 -20.67 18.00
N PHE A 440 27.17 -19.44 18.17
CA PHE A 440 28.59 -19.14 18.23
C PHE A 440 28.90 -17.94 19.12
N THR A 441 30.13 -17.86 19.61
CA THR A 441 30.67 -16.71 20.34
C THR A 441 31.51 -15.82 19.43
N LYS A 442 31.68 -14.55 19.81
CA LYS A 442 32.59 -13.64 19.10
C LYS A 442 34.00 -14.20 18.98
N ASN A 443 34.48 -14.90 20.03
CA ASN A 443 35.82 -15.47 20.05
C ASN A 443 35.96 -16.62 19.04
N GLN A 444 34.93 -17.46 18.89
CA GLN A 444 34.92 -18.49 17.84
C GLN A 444 34.97 -17.86 16.44
N LEU A 445 34.13 -16.85 16.17
CA LEU A 445 34.17 -16.12 14.89
C LEU A 445 35.56 -15.52 14.60
N SER A 446 36.17 -14.86 15.58
CA SER A 446 37.50 -14.26 15.43
C SER A 446 38.57 -15.31 15.13
N LYS A 447 38.58 -16.41 15.89
CA LYS A 447 39.55 -17.49 15.77
C LYS A 447 39.41 -18.24 14.43
N ASP A 448 38.21 -18.71 14.13
CA ASP A 448 37.97 -19.66 13.05
C ASP A 448 37.93 -18.96 11.69
N ALA A 449 37.29 -17.79 11.61
CA ALA A 449 37.28 -16.98 10.38
C ALA A 449 38.58 -16.16 10.17
N LYS A 450 39.59 -16.33 11.04
CA LYS A 450 40.90 -15.64 10.99
C LYS A 450 40.77 -14.11 10.92
N THR A 451 39.88 -13.54 11.74
CA THR A 451 39.63 -12.09 11.80
C THR A 451 40.07 -11.49 13.12
N SER A 452 40.49 -10.22 13.13
CA SER A 452 40.86 -9.54 14.38
C SER A 452 39.66 -9.43 15.33
N GLY A 453 39.90 -9.37 16.64
CA GLY A 453 38.82 -9.23 17.63
C GLY A 453 37.95 -7.98 17.45
N THR A 454 38.53 -6.90 16.91
CA THR A 454 37.80 -5.66 16.54
C THR A 454 36.95 -5.88 15.29
N SER A 455 37.48 -6.53 14.26
CA SER A 455 36.73 -6.87 13.04
C SER A 455 35.56 -7.81 13.35
N ALA A 456 35.80 -8.87 14.13
CA ALA A 456 34.76 -9.79 14.56
C ALA A 456 33.63 -9.06 15.34
N ASN A 457 33.98 -8.07 16.17
CA ASN A 457 32.99 -7.24 16.85
C ASN A 457 32.14 -6.44 15.86
N ASN A 458 32.77 -5.78 14.89
CA ASN A 458 32.05 -5.02 13.87
C ASN A 458 31.16 -5.92 13.01
N TYR A 459 31.58 -7.16 12.77
CA TYR A 459 30.79 -8.14 12.02
C TYR A 459 29.58 -8.61 12.82
N VAL A 460 29.74 -8.94 14.10
CA VAL A 460 28.62 -9.28 14.99
C VAL A 460 27.61 -8.13 15.04
N VAL A 461 28.06 -6.91 15.31
CA VAL A 461 27.20 -5.72 15.33
C VAL A 461 26.48 -5.51 14.00
N GLY A 462 27.18 -5.69 12.87
CA GLY A 462 26.59 -5.58 11.54
C GLY A 462 25.56 -6.66 11.24
N MET A 463 25.84 -7.91 11.62
CA MET A 463 24.92 -9.05 11.46
C MET A 463 23.67 -8.91 12.35
N GLU A 464 23.82 -8.45 13.59
CA GLU A 464 22.69 -8.15 14.48
C GLU A 464 21.82 -7.02 13.93
N ARG A 465 22.47 -5.96 13.39
CA ARG A 465 21.76 -4.81 12.81
C ARG A 465 20.85 -5.21 11.65
N ILE A 466 21.27 -6.16 10.82
CA ILE A 466 20.46 -6.67 9.71
C ILE A 466 19.59 -7.87 10.13
N ASN A 467 19.55 -8.22 11.42
CA ASN A 467 18.79 -9.35 11.97
C ASN A 467 19.17 -10.72 11.35
N LEU A 468 20.42 -10.89 10.92
CA LEU A 468 20.96 -12.18 10.47
C LEU A 468 21.25 -13.10 11.66
N ILE A 469 21.72 -12.52 12.76
CA ILE A 469 21.98 -13.19 14.03
C ILE A 469 21.25 -12.49 15.17
N LYS A 470 21.01 -13.20 16.27
CA LYS A 470 20.46 -12.65 17.51
C LYS A 470 21.30 -13.06 18.71
N LEU A 471 21.42 -12.19 19.69
CA LEU A 471 21.95 -12.53 21.01
C LEU A 471 21.02 -13.52 21.72
N VAL A 472 21.58 -14.58 22.26
CA VAL A 472 20.90 -15.59 23.08
C VAL A 472 21.16 -15.28 24.56
N PRO A 473 20.18 -15.48 25.46
CA PRO A 473 20.38 -15.23 26.90
C PRO A 473 21.48 -16.10 27.53
N GLU A 474 21.70 -17.29 26.98
CA GLU A 474 22.73 -18.23 27.38
C GLU A 474 24.14 -17.64 27.19
N LYS A 475 25.05 -17.93 28.12
CA LYS A 475 26.48 -17.59 28.00
C LYS A 475 27.29 -18.87 27.92
N LYS A 476 28.27 -18.92 27.01
CA LYS A 476 29.26 -20.01 26.89
C LYS A 476 30.61 -19.51 27.42
N GLN A 477 31.48 -20.40 27.91
CA GLN A 477 32.85 -20.04 28.33
C GLN A 477 33.60 -19.44 27.13
N GLY A 478 33.56 -18.11 26.99
CA GLY A 478 33.94 -17.42 25.75
C GLY A 478 33.14 -16.14 25.43
N GLY A 479 32.07 -15.85 26.19
CA GLY A 479 31.35 -14.57 26.14
C GLY A 479 29.89 -14.69 25.74
N SER A 480 29.33 -13.60 25.19
CA SER A 480 27.98 -13.55 24.63
C SER A 480 27.80 -14.58 23.50
N LEU A 481 26.67 -15.28 23.51
CA LEU A 481 26.32 -16.30 22.53
C LEU A 481 25.34 -15.74 21.52
N TYR A 482 25.62 -15.91 20.23
CA TYR A 482 24.77 -15.45 19.14
C TYR A 482 24.26 -16.65 18.35
N GLN A 483 23.06 -16.56 17.79
CA GLN A 483 22.48 -17.60 16.95
C GLN A 483 22.12 -17.04 15.58
N VAL A 484 22.46 -17.77 14.52
CA VAL A 484 21.95 -17.49 13.16
C VAL A 484 20.43 -17.66 13.15
N VAL A 485 19.70 -16.71 12.56
CA VAL A 485 18.23 -16.71 12.61
C VAL A 485 17.62 -17.30 11.34
N ASP A 486 18.15 -16.97 10.16
CA ASP A 486 17.53 -17.36 8.88
C ASP A 486 17.71 -18.87 8.57
N PRO A 487 16.61 -19.64 8.40
CA PRO A 487 16.68 -21.07 8.08
C PRO A 487 17.39 -21.35 6.75
N LYS A 488 17.32 -20.45 5.76
CA LYS A 488 18.02 -20.59 4.48
C LYS A 488 19.54 -20.56 4.66
N ILE A 489 20.02 -19.68 5.54
CA ILE A 489 21.45 -19.57 5.86
C ILE A 489 21.91 -20.80 6.65
N LYS A 490 21.13 -21.23 7.65
CA LYS A 490 21.39 -22.46 8.41
C LYS A 490 21.47 -23.67 7.47
N TYR A 491 20.52 -23.80 6.55
CA TYR A 491 20.47 -24.89 5.58
C TYR A 491 21.67 -24.86 4.63
N ALA A 492 22.05 -23.68 4.12
CA ALA A 492 23.23 -23.51 3.26
C ALA A 492 24.51 -23.97 3.99
N ILE A 493 24.70 -23.57 5.25
CA ILE A 493 25.83 -24.02 6.08
C ILE A 493 25.77 -25.54 6.27
N ALA A 494 24.60 -26.08 6.62
CA ALA A 494 24.45 -27.51 6.96
C ALA A 494 24.69 -28.47 5.80
N ASN A 495 24.50 -27.99 4.56
CA ASN A 495 24.62 -28.76 3.32
C ASN A 495 25.80 -28.28 2.45
N ASN A 496 26.68 -27.42 2.99
CA ASN A 496 27.85 -26.88 2.28
C ASN A 496 27.49 -26.24 0.93
N LEU A 497 26.41 -25.48 0.88
CA LEU A 497 26.00 -24.76 -0.32
C LEU A 497 26.77 -23.45 -0.44
N GLU A 498 27.31 -23.17 -1.62
CA GLU A 498 27.88 -21.85 -1.92
C GLU A 498 26.77 -20.85 -2.23
N LEU A 499 26.81 -19.70 -1.56
CA LEU A 499 25.95 -18.56 -1.86
C LEU A 499 26.77 -17.50 -2.56
N GLN A 500 26.36 -17.09 -3.75
CA GLN A 500 27.03 -16.05 -4.53
C GLN A 500 26.04 -14.93 -4.85
N SER A 501 26.51 -13.68 -4.82
CA SER A 501 25.73 -12.58 -5.37
C SER A 501 25.71 -12.73 -6.89
N SER A 502 24.55 -13.05 -7.46
CA SER A 502 24.29 -13.02 -8.90
C SER A 502 24.49 -11.63 -9.50
#